data_AF-W1WIG2-F1
#
_entry.id   AF-W1WIG2-F1
#
_cell.length_a   1.000
_cell.length_b   1.000
_cell.length_c   1.000
_cell.angle_alpha   90.00
_cell.angle_beta   90.00
_cell.angle_gamma   90.00
#
_symmetry.space_group_name_H-M   'P 1'
#
loop_
_entity.id
_entity.type
_entity.pdbx_description
1 polymer ?
#
loop_
_entity_poly.entity_id
_entity_poly.type
_entity_poly.pdbx_seq_one_letter_code
_entity_poly.pdbx_strand_id
1 'polypeptide(L)'
;MSTRRVWKQSEIKTNPLFSKMRSTIETAFYGNNVTPITSVAQAYQLATEEPGVIVLDMSVYKPCEQGLPADAKVLVTNDGKTTGRYAKARRIIGDEGIDEVELANIARDAVYDSRGKEWISADTIVGLDK
;
A
#
# COMPACT_ATOMS: atom_id res chain seq x y z
N MET A 1 7.50 16.60 0.26
CA MET A 1 7.29 16.32 -1.18
C MET A 1 5.88 15.75 -1.31
N SER A 2 4.94 16.51 -1.88
CA SER A 2 3.53 16.07 -1.98
C SER A 2 3.29 15.35 -3.31
N THR A 3 2.65 14.17 -3.27
CA THR A 3 2.27 13.42 -4.47
C THR A 3 1.20 14.19 -5.24
N ARG A 4 1.55 14.73 -6.42
CA ARG A 4 0.57 15.37 -7.30
C ARG A 4 -0.32 14.31 -7.97
N ARG A 5 -1.54 14.18 -7.49
CA ARG A 5 -2.58 13.26 -8.03
C ARG A 5 -3.41 13.87 -9.16
N VAL A 6 -3.72 15.16 -9.11
CA VAL A 6 -4.60 15.82 -10.07
C VAL A 6 -3.80 16.73 -11.01
N TRP A 7 -4.05 16.56 -12.30
CA TRP A 7 -3.40 17.30 -13.39
C TRP A 7 -4.46 18.01 -14.23
N LYS A 8 -4.20 19.24 -14.66
CA LYS A 8 -5.04 19.88 -15.67
C LYS A 8 -4.76 19.23 -17.02
N GLN A 9 -5.77 19.16 -17.88
CA GLN A 9 -5.62 18.51 -19.18
C GLN A 9 -4.52 19.14 -20.06
N SER A 10 -4.27 20.45 -19.92
CA SER A 10 -3.17 21.16 -20.58
C SER A 10 -1.77 20.72 -20.14
N GLU A 11 -1.65 20.07 -18.98
CA GLU A 11 -0.39 19.57 -18.40
C GLU A 11 -0.14 18.09 -18.72
N ILE A 12 -1.14 17.39 -19.29
CA ILE A 12 -1.02 16.00 -19.73
C ILE A 12 -0.33 15.99 -21.10
N LYS A 13 0.99 16.20 -21.08
CA LYS A 13 1.92 16.12 -22.23
C LYS A 13 2.94 15.01 -21.98
N THR A 14 3.92 14.84 -22.88
CA THR A 14 5.09 13.99 -22.63
C THR A 14 5.85 14.51 -21.39
N ASN A 15 5.56 13.91 -20.24
CA ASN A 15 6.12 14.26 -18.94
C ASN A 15 6.80 13.00 -18.38
N PRO A 16 8.07 13.09 -17.93
CA PRO A 16 8.75 11.97 -17.27
C PRO A 16 7.99 11.40 -16.06
N LEU A 17 7.09 12.18 -15.46
CA LEU A 17 6.23 11.75 -14.35
C LEU A 17 5.12 10.78 -14.77
N PHE A 18 4.83 10.64 -16.07
CA PHE A 18 3.86 9.70 -16.63
C PHE A 18 4.58 8.45 -17.14
N SER A 19 4.99 7.56 -16.23
CA SER A 19 5.51 6.23 -16.58
C SER A 19 4.36 5.21 -16.71
N LYS A 20 4.51 4.26 -17.64
CA LYS A 20 3.56 3.14 -17.83
C LYS A 20 3.35 2.38 -16.53
N MET A 21 4.43 2.12 -15.79
CA MET A 21 4.37 1.41 -14.50
C MET A 21 3.53 2.17 -13.48
N ARG A 22 3.77 3.48 -13.35
CA ARG A 22 3.04 4.34 -12.42
C ARG A 22 1.55 4.31 -12.72
N SER A 23 1.17 4.50 -13.98
CA SER A 23 -0.23 4.45 -14.39
C SER A 23 -0.87 3.10 -14.08
N THR A 24 -0.21 1.98 -14.40
CA THR A 24 -0.71 0.64 -14.08
C THR A 24 -0.98 0.47 -12.58
N ILE A 25 -0.04 0.86 -11.72
CA ILE A 25 -0.18 0.72 -10.25
C ILE A 25 -1.26 1.66 -9.72
N GLU A 26 -1.25 2.95 -10.07
CA GLU A 26 -2.24 3.91 -9.59
C GLU A 26 -3.66 3.51 -10.01
N THR A 27 -3.85 3.05 -11.24
CA THR A 27 -5.18 2.63 -11.71
C THR A 27 -5.72 1.36 -11.05
N ALA A 28 -4.84 0.48 -10.55
CA ALA A 28 -5.27 -0.73 -9.87
C ALA A 28 -6.08 -0.42 -8.59
N PHE A 29 -5.77 0.69 -7.92
CA PHE A 29 -6.49 1.12 -6.71
C PHE A 29 -7.86 1.78 -6.98
N TYR A 30 -8.23 2.00 -8.25
CA TYR A 30 -9.58 2.46 -8.63
C TYR A 30 -10.50 1.31 -9.08
N GLY A 31 -10.09 0.06 -8.86
CA GLY A 31 -10.90 -1.12 -9.20
C GLY A 31 -12.15 -1.28 -8.33
N ASN A 32 -13.17 -1.94 -8.88
CA ASN A 32 -14.43 -2.22 -8.16
C ASN A 32 -14.26 -3.18 -6.96
N ASN A 33 -13.13 -3.88 -6.89
CA ASN A 33 -12.74 -4.78 -5.81
C ASN A 33 -11.90 -4.08 -4.72
N VAL A 34 -11.78 -2.74 -4.77
CA VAL A 34 -10.97 -1.95 -3.83
C VAL A 34 -11.86 -1.19 -2.86
N THR A 35 -11.65 -1.42 -1.56
CA THR A 35 -12.36 -0.74 -0.48
C THR A 35 -11.45 0.32 0.16
N PRO A 36 -11.82 1.61 0.13
CA PRO A 36 -11.05 2.64 0.82
C PRO A 36 -11.23 2.53 2.33
N ILE A 37 -10.12 2.49 3.05
CA ILE A 37 -10.08 2.58 4.50
C ILE A 37 -9.75 4.01 4.93
N THR A 38 -10.56 4.56 5.83
CA THR A 38 -10.53 5.99 6.17
C THR A 38 -10.06 6.27 7.60
N SER A 39 -9.89 5.22 8.41
CA SER A 39 -9.47 5.35 9.81
C SER A 39 -8.56 4.20 10.24
N VAL A 40 -7.74 4.48 11.25
CA VAL A 40 -6.89 3.48 11.91
C VAL A 40 -7.75 2.41 12.59
N ALA A 41 -8.90 2.79 13.16
CA ALA A 41 -9.85 1.84 13.75
C ALA A 41 -10.41 0.84 12.74
N GLN A 42 -10.77 1.29 11.52
CA GLN A 42 -11.22 0.40 10.45
C GLN A 42 -10.11 -0.56 9.99
N ALA A 43 -8.88 -0.06 9.87
CA ALA A 43 -7.73 -0.90 9.53
C ALA A 43 -7.46 -1.95 10.62
N TYR A 44 -7.58 -1.58 11.89
CA TYR A 44 -7.44 -2.48 13.02
C TYR A 44 -8.51 -3.58 13.00
N GLN A 45 -9.78 -3.23 12.76
CA GLN A 45 -10.86 -4.21 12.66
C GLN A 45 -10.57 -5.24 11.55
N LEU A 46 -10.21 -4.79 10.35
CA LEU A 46 -9.87 -5.69 9.25
C LEU A 46 -8.68 -6.59 9.60
N ALA A 47 -7.68 -6.05 10.30
CA ALA A 47 -6.56 -6.86 10.78
C ALA A 47 -7.04 -7.94 11.78
N THR A 48 -7.98 -7.65 12.67
CA THR A 48 -8.49 -8.67 13.60
C THR A 48 -9.32 -9.78 12.95
N GLU A 49 -9.86 -9.53 11.76
CA GLU A 49 -10.66 -10.50 11.00
C GLU A 49 -9.79 -11.43 10.14
N GLU A 50 -8.50 -11.12 9.96
CA GLU A 50 -7.60 -11.91 9.14
C GLU A 50 -7.26 -13.27 9.79
N PRO A 51 -7.39 -14.40 9.08
CA PRO A 51 -7.20 -15.74 9.67
C PRO A 51 -5.83 -16.00 10.32
N GLY A 52 -4.79 -15.28 9.88
CA GLY A 52 -3.42 -15.42 10.40
C GLY A 52 -3.11 -14.56 11.64
N VAL A 53 -4.06 -13.77 12.12
CA VAL A 53 -3.86 -12.82 13.22
C VAL A 53 -4.27 -13.42 14.56
N ILE A 54 -3.39 -13.24 15.55
CA ILE A 54 -3.60 -13.62 16.94
C ILE A 54 -3.81 -12.34 17.75
N VAL A 55 -4.97 -12.21 18.40
CA VAL A 55 -5.30 -11.11 19.31
C VAL A 55 -4.78 -11.47 20.70
N LEU A 56 -3.85 -10.67 21.23
CA LEU A 56 -3.29 -10.88 22.56
C LEU A 56 -4.20 -10.33 23.67
N ASP A 57 -3.91 -10.69 24.93
CA ASP A 57 -4.53 -10.10 26.11
C ASP A 57 -4.00 -8.70 26.46
N MET A 58 -2.81 -8.36 25.94
CA MET A 58 -2.13 -7.08 26.13
C MET A 58 -2.86 -5.92 25.45
N SER A 59 -3.24 -4.91 26.24
CA SER A 59 -3.84 -3.67 25.70
C SER A 59 -2.79 -2.78 25.03
N VAL A 60 -3.20 -2.10 23.95
CA VAL A 60 -2.38 -1.07 23.31
C VAL A 60 -2.27 0.15 24.25
N TYR A 61 -1.08 0.76 24.32
CA TYR A 61 -0.86 1.97 25.11
C TYR A 61 -1.57 3.17 24.47
N LYS A 62 -2.48 3.83 25.21
CA LYS A 62 -3.23 5.02 24.75
C LYS A 62 -3.86 4.84 23.35
N PRO A 63 -4.75 3.87 23.14
CA PRO A 63 -5.22 3.50 21.80
C PRO A 63 -6.00 4.64 21.12
N CYS A 64 -6.84 5.37 21.86
CA CYS A 64 -7.62 6.47 21.30
C CYS A 64 -6.73 7.62 20.77
N GLU A 65 -5.58 7.89 21.40
CA GLU A 65 -4.62 8.90 20.91
C GLU A 65 -3.98 8.48 19.57
N GLN A 66 -4.00 7.18 19.26
CA GLN A 66 -3.49 6.60 18.02
C GLN A 66 -4.60 6.34 16.97
N GLY A 67 -5.86 6.72 17.27
CA GLY A 67 -7.01 6.46 16.40
C GLY A 67 -7.52 5.01 16.43
N LEU A 68 -7.12 4.23 17.44
CA LEU A 68 -7.57 2.85 17.67
C LEU A 68 -8.79 2.80 18.61
N PRO A 69 -9.57 1.70 18.60
CA PRO A 69 -10.62 1.45 19.59
C PRO A 69 -10.10 1.44 21.03
N ALA A 70 -10.91 1.85 22.00
CA ALA A 70 -10.50 1.98 23.40
C ALA A 70 -10.03 0.65 24.04
N ASP A 71 -10.55 -0.46 23.55
CA ASP A 71 -10.25 -1.82 23.98
C ASP A 71 -9.22 -2.53 23.08
N ALA A 72 -8.55 -1.79 22.17
CA ALA A 72 -7.59 -2.37 21.24
C ALA A 72 -6.48 -3.16 21.95
N LYS A 73 -6.20 -4.33 21.38
CA LYS A 73 -5.22 -5.29 21.84
C LYS A 73 -4.06 -5.38 20.86
N VAL A 74 -2.91 -5.82 21.36
CA VAL A 74 -1.76 -6.08 20.51
C VAL A 74 -2.08 -7.26 19.59
N LEU A 75 -1.78 -7.09 18.30
CA LEU A 75 -1.97 -8.11 17.27
C LEU A 75 -0.63 -8.74 16.90
N VAL A 76 -0.61 -10.06 16.73
CA VAL A 76 0.57 -10.82 16.29
C VAL A 76 0.22 -11.63 15.06
N THR A 77 1.08 -11.58 14.04
CA THR A 77 1.07 -12.48 12.89
C THR A 77 2.34 -13.31 12.87
N ASN A 78 2.23 -14.55 12.38
CA ASN A 78 3.37 -15.41 12.11
C ASN A 78 3.63 -15.46 10.60
N ASP A 79 4.59 -14.67 10.15
CA ASP A 79 4.93 -14.59 8.73
C ASP A 79 5.80 -15.77 8.26
N GLY A 80 5.91 -15.92 6.95
CA GLY A 80 6.73 -16.96 6.31
C GLY A 80 8.24 -16.71 6.42
N LYS A 81 9.01 -17.46 5.60
CA LYS A 81 10.50 -17.45 5.59
C LYS A 81 11.14 -16.06 5.50
N THR A 82 10.45 -15.10 4.91
CA THR A 82 10.93 -13.72 4.80
C THR A 82 10.56 -12.94 6.05
N THR A 83 11.47 -12.88 7.02
CA THR A 83 11.26 -12.22 8.33
C THR A 83 11.69 -10.76 8.37
N GLY A 84 12.08 -10.16 7.24
CA GLY A 84 12.57 -8.79 7.18
C GLY A 84 12.77 -8.27 5.76
N ARG A 85 13.43 -7.11 5.65
CA ARG A 85 13.68 -6.46 4.35
C ARG A 85 14.57 -7.34 3.46
N TYR A 86 14.10 -7.64 2.26
CA TYR A 86 14.86 -8.41 1.30
C TYR A 86 15.55 -7.50 0.25
N ALA A 87 16.75 -7.04 0.57
CA ALA A 87 17.50 -6.07 -0.25
C ALA A 87 17.68 -6.51 -1.71
N LYS A 88 17.84 -7.81 -1.96
CA LYS A 88 18.03 -8.38 -3.31
C LYS A 88 16.80 -8.25 -4.22
N ALA A 89 15.59 -8.03 -3.68
CA ALA A 89 14.40 -7.78 -4.47
C ALA A 89 14.16 -6.28 -4.76
N ARG A 90 14.94 -5.38 -4.16
CA ARG A 90 14.84 -3.95 -4.45
C ARG A 90 15.29 -3.67 -5.88
N ARG A 91 14.49 -2.90 -6.62
CA ARG A 91 14.79 -2.41 -7.96
C ARG A 91 14.54 -0.90 -7.96
N ILE A 92 15.43 -0.13 -8.59
CA ILE A 92 15.28 1.32 -8.73
C ILE A 92 15.35 1.61 -10.23
N ILE A 93 14.30 2.22 -10.77
CA ILE A 93 14.29 2.63 -12.18
C ILE A 93 15.41 3.66 -12.38
N GLY A 94 16.30 3.39 -13.33
CA GLY A 94 17.47 4.22 -13.61
C GLY A 94 18.81 3.63 -13.16
N ASP A 95 18.82 2.57 -12.35
CA ASP A 95 20.05 1.83 -12.02
C ASP A 95 20.55 1.00 -13.21
N GLU A 96 21.87 0.73 -13.24
CA GLU A 96 22.49 -0.09 -14.28
C GLU A 96 21.91 -1.52 -14.30
N GLY A 97 21.59 -2.02 -15.49
CA GLY A 97 21.02 -3.36 -15.67
C GLY A 97 19.54 -3.49 -15.34
N ILE A 98 18.84 -2.37 -15.09
CA ILE A 98 17.38 -2.37 -14.87
C ILE A 98 16.63 -2.11 -16.19
N ASP A 99 15.79 -3.06 -16.58
CA ASP A 99 14.84 -2.88 -17.68
C ASP A 99 13.48 -2.39 -17.16
N GLU A 100 13.14 -1.13 -17.47
CA GLU A 100 11.86 -0.53 -17.09
C GLU A 100 10.66 -1.25 -17.74
N VAL A 101 10.82 -1.77 -18.97
CA VAL A 101 9.76 -2.48 -19.70
C VAL A 101 9.47 -3.80 -19.03
N GLU A 102 10.50 -4.55 -18.64
CA GLU A 102 10.36 -5.81 -17.90
C GLU A 102 9.61 -5.58 -16.58
N LEU A 103 10.04 -4.60 -15.77
CA LEU A 103 9.39 -4.30 -14.51
C LEU A 103 7.94 -3.84 -14.69
N ALA A 104 7.65 -3.06 -15.73
CA ALA A 104 6.29 -2.62 -16.04
C ALA A 104 5.39 -3.80 -16.45
N ASN A 105 5.93 -4.83 -17.12
CA ASN A 105 5.20 -6.04 -17.45
C ASN A 105 4.92 -6.87 -16.18
N ILE A 106 5.91 -7.05 -15.31
CA ILE A 106 5.73 -7.72 -14.00
C ILE A 106 4.63 -7.04 -13.18
N ALA A 107 4.64 -5.72 -13.10
CA ALA A 107 3.59 -4.97 -12.39
C ALA A 107 2.21 -5.17 -13.03
N ARG A 108 2.11 -5.23 -14.36
CA ARG A 108 0.85 -5.46 -15.06
C ARG A 108 0.29 -6.86 -14.81
N ASP A 109 1.14 -7.88 -14.87
CA ASP A 109 0.75 -9.26 -14.60
C ASP A 109 0.29 -9.42 -13.15
N ALA A 110 1.00 -8.80 -12.19
CA ALA A 110 0.60 -8.80 -10.80
C ALA A 110 -0.79 -8.19 -10.58
N VAL A 111 -1.09 -7.07 -11.25
CA VAL A 111 -2.43 -6.43 -11.21
C VAL A 111 -3.50 -7.32 -11.88
N TYR A 112 -3.15 -7.99 -12.97
CA TYR A 112 -4.07 -8.92 -13.65
C TYR A 112 -4.43 -10.11 -12.75
N ASP A 113 -3.43 -10.74 -12.13
CA ASP A 113 -3.61 -11.91 -11.26
C ASP A 113 -4.37 -11.58 -9.97
N SER A 114 -4.31 -10.32 -9.53
CA SER A 114 -4.96 -9.88 -8.30
C SER A 114 -6.44 -9.50 -8.47
N ARG A 115 -6.99 -9.50 -9.70
CA ARG A 115 -8.35 -9.02 -10.00
C ARG A 115 -9.49 -9.72 -9.25
N GLY A 116 -9.25 -10.97 -8.84
CA GLY A 116 -10.22 -11.77 -8.08
C GLY A 116 -10.08 -11.62 -6.56
N LYS A 117 -9.16 -10.78 -6.09
CA LYS A 117 -8.89 -10.56 -4.67
C LYS A 117 -9.55 -9.26 -4.22
N GLU A 118 -9.98 -9.21 -2.98
CA GLU A 118 -10.38 -7.95 -2.35
C GLU A 118 -9.14 -7.13 -2.00
N TRP A 119 -9.22 -5.83 -2.26
CA TRP A 119 -8.14 -4.87 -2.04
C TRP A 119 -8.60 -3.83 -1.04
N ILE A 120 -7.65 -3.29 -0.28
CA ILE A 120 -7.87 -2.10 0.54
C ILE A 120 -6.96 -0.96 0.07
N SER A 121 -7.43 0.27 0.16
CA SER A 121 -6.66 1.48 -0.15
C SER A 121 -6.67 2.45 1.01
N ALA A 122 -5.54 3.12 1.26
CA ALA A 122 -5.39 4.07 2.35
C ALA A 122 -4.56 5.27 1.92
N ASP A 123 -4.88 6.43 2.48
CA ASP A 123 -4.09 7.64 2.32
C ASP A 123 -3.32 7.94 3.61
N THR A 124 -2.07 8.36 3.47
CA THR A 124 -1.20 8.69 4.61
C THR A 124 -0.35 9.93 4.32
N ILE A 125 0.04 10.62 5.38
CA ILE A 125 0.94 11.77 5.33
C ILE A 125 2.31 11.30 5.83
N VAL A 126 3.34 11.53 5.01
CA VAL A 126 4.72 11.19 5.35
C VAL A 126 5.50 12.48 5.61
N GLY A 127 5.95 12.63 6.85
CA GLY A 127 6.65 13.82 7.33
C GLY A 127 5.89 14.52 8.46
N LEU A 128 6.64 15.03 9.43
CA LEU A 128 6.11 15.76 10.59
C LEU A 128 6.18 17.28 10.41
N ASP A 129 6.83 17.73 9.34
CA ASP A 129 6.96 19.15 8.99
C ASP A 129 5.72 19.61 8.22
N LYS A 130 5.25 20.81 8.53
CA LYS A 130 3.99 21.36 8.01
C LYS A 130 4.17 22.03 6.65
#